data_AF-A0A0F9L3U0-F1
#
_entry.id   AF-A0A0F9L3U0-F1
#
_cell.length_a   1.000
_cell.length_b   1.000
_cell.length_c   1.000
_cell.angle_alpha   90.00
_cell.angle_beta   90.00
_cell.angle_gamma   90.00
#
_symmetry.space_group_name_H-M   'P 1'
#
loop_
_entity.id
_entity.type
_entity.pdbx_description
1 polymer ?
#
loop_
_entity_poly.entity_id
_entity_poly.type
_entity_poly.pdbx_seq_one_letter_code
_entity_poly.pdbx_strand_id
1 'polypeptide(L)' 'MYHCYAICDIDEKVADLLMDQSFTKLPLGMGYFHYNAQRNAFIEVRAYDKIFNDVIERHKAFFNKLGI' A
#
# COMPACT_ATOMS: atom_id res chain seq x y z
N MET A 1 -12.39 15.92 2.43
CA MET A 1 -11.88 14.58 2.74
C MET A 1 -10.45 14.50 2.23
N TYR A 2 -9.50 14.16 3.10
CA TYR A 2 -8.09 14.05 2.72
C TYR A 2 -7.74 12.59 2.42
N HIS A 3 -6.87 12.39 1.43
CA HIS A 3 -6.32 11.09 1.10
C HIS A 3 -4.81 11.13 1.36
N CYS A 4 -4.36 10.33 2.32
CA CYS A 4 -2.97 10.26 2.75
C CYS A 4 -2.39 8.90 2.39
N TYR A 5 -1.16 8.92 1.87
CA TYR A 5 -0.44 7.72 1.47
C TYR A 5 0.93 7.69 2.14
N ALA A 6 1.30 6.53 2.68
CA ALA A 6 2.66 6.23 3.11
C ALA A 6 3.18 5.01 2.38
N ILE A 7 4.45 5.07 1.98
CA ILE A 7 5.16 3.99 1.31
C ILE A 7 6.37 3.68 2.17
N CYS A 8 6.47 2.44 2.65
CA CYS A 8 7.59 1.97 3.46
C CYS A 8 7.71 0.46 3.39
N ASP A 9 8.85 -0.07 3.83
CA ASP A 9 8.99 -1.50 4.09
C ASP A 9 8.20 -1.84 5.35
N ILE A 10 7.26 -2.78 5.22
CA ILE A 10 6.40 -3.20 6.32
C ILE A 10 7.01 -4.47 6.91
N ASP A 11 7.93 -4.29 7.85
CA ASP A 11 8.42 -5.35 8.71
C ASP A 11 7.45 -5.61 9.89
N GLU A 12 7.78 -6.57 10.76
CA GLU A 12 6.95 -6.91 11.93
C GLU A 12 6.73 -5.71 12.85
N LYS A 13 7.74 -4.85 13.05
CA LYS A 13 7.62 -3.68 13.93
C LYS A 13 6.66 -2.64 13.37
N VAL A 14 6.72 -2.39 12.06
CA VAL A 14 5.78 -1.49 11.38
C VAL A 14 4.38 -2.09 11.39
N ALA A 15 4.24 -3.39 11.17
CA ALA A 15 2.95 -4.07 11.25
C ALA A 15 2.31 -3.92 12.64
N ASP A 16 3.07 -4.16 13.71
CA ASP A 16 2.62 -4.01 15.09
C ASP A 16 2.20 -2.57 15.40
N LEU A 17 3.03 -1.60 15.01
CA LEU A 17 2.70 -0.17 15.14
C LEU A 17 1.37 0.18 14.45
N LEU A 18 1.17 -0.32 13.24
CA LEU A 18 -0.06 -0.06 12.47
C LEU A 18 -1.28 -0.70 13.16
N MET A 19 -1.14 -1.91 13.69
CA MET A 19 -2.20 -2.57 14.47
C MET A 19 -2.53 -1.80 15.75
N ASP A 20 -1.51 -1.35 16.50
CA ASP A 20 -1.67 -0.54 17.71
C ASP A 20 -2.39 0.79 17.42
N GLN A 21 -2.15 1.37 16.25
CA GLN A 21 -2.84 2.57 15.75
C GLN A 21 -4.19 2.27 15.11
N SER A 22 -4.74 1.06 15.27
CA SER A 22 -6.05 0.65 14.74
C SER A 22 -6.15 0.72 13.21
N PHE A 23 -5.05 0.47 12.50
CA PHE A 23 -5.09 0.25 11.07
C PHE A 23 -5.56 -1.18 10.76
N THR A 24 -6.33 -1.31 9.70
CA THR A 24 -6.85 -2.58 9.22
C THR A 24 -5.99 -3.08 8.07
N LYS A 25 -5.58 -4.35 8.13
CA LYS A 25 -4.83 -4.99 7.04
C LYS A 25 -5.70 -5.11 5.80
N LEU A 26 -5.10 -4.86 4.63
CA LEU A 26 -5.79 -5.02 3.35
C LEU A 26 -5.97 -6.52 3.00
N PRO A 27 -7.01 -6.90 2.25
CA PRO A 27 -7.34 -8.30 1.96
C PRO A 27 -6.21 -9.10 1.30
N LEU A 28 -5.35 -8.45 0.50
CA LEU A 28 -4.22 -9.07 -0.18
C LEU A 28 -2.93 -9.09 0.66
N GLY A 29 -3.00 -8.70 1.94
CA GLY A 29 -1.86 -8.68 2.86
C GLY A 29 -0.79 -7.63 2.59
N MET A 30 -0.87 -6.92 1.45
CA MET A 30 0.12 -5.95 0.99
C MET A 30 -0.22 -4.50 1.39
N GLY A 31 -0.41 -4.28 2.68
CA GLY A 31 -0.62 -2.94 3.26
C GLY A 31 -1.74 -2.85 4.28
N TYR A 32 -1.94 -1.63 4.77
CA TYR A 32 -2.88 -1.30 5.84
C TYR A 32 -3.65 -0.03 5.49
N PHE A 33 -4.85 0.15 6.04
CA PHE A 33 -5.61 1.37 5.90
C PHE A 33 -6.28 1.77 7.22
N HIS A 34 -6.53 3.06 7.39
CA HIS A 34 -7.27 3.59 8.53
C HIS A 34 -8.07 4.82 8.10
N TYR A 35 -9.25 4.99 8.69
CA TYR A 35 -10.05 6.19 8.52
C TYR A 35 -10.08 6.99 9.82
N ASN A 36 -9.45 8.17 9.80
CA ASN A 36 -9.49 9.11 10.90
C ASN A 36 -10.71 10.03 10.74
N ALA A 37 -11.78 9.74 11.50
CA ALA A 37 -13.01 10.51 11.46
C ALA A 37 -12.83 11.97 11.92
N GLN A 38 -11.99 12.21 12.94
CA GLN A 38 -11.74 13.55 13.49
C GLN A 38 -11.09 14.48 12.47
N ARG A 39 -10.26 13.94 11.59
CA ARG A 39 -9.56 14.69 10.53
C ARG A 39 -10.21 14.54 9.15
N ASN A 40 -11.29 13.77 9.03
CA ASN A 40 -11.92 13.40 7.77
C ASN A 40 -10.87 12.94 6.74
N ALA A 41 -10.01 12.01 7.17
CA ALA A 41 -8.82 11.57 6.42
C ALA A 41 -8.80 10.05 6.28
N PHE A 42 -8.67 9.60 5.03
CA PHE A 42 -8.39 8.21 4.70
C PHE A 42 -6.88 8.04 4.53
N ILE A 43 -6.30 7.09 5.25
CA ILE A 43 -4.87 6.85 5.29
C ILE A 43 -4.60 5.43 4.79
N GLU A 44 -3.67 5.30 3.85
CA GLU A 44 -3.27 4.02 3.27
C GLU A 44 -1.75 3.86 3.32
N VAL A 45 -1.29 2.73 3.84
CA VAL A 45 0.13 2.37 3.96
C VAL A 45 0.40 1.17 3.05
N ARG A 46 1.39 1.29 2.16
CA ARG A 46 1.73 0.27 1.17
C ARG A 46 3.21 -0.12 1.25
N ALA A 47 3.47 -1.42 1.09
CA ALA A 47 4.82 -1.96 0.98
C ALA A 47 5.48 -1.48 -0.33
N TYR A 48 6.76 -1.12 -0.29
CA TYR A 48 7.53 -0.68 -1.47
C TYR A 48 7.60 -1.76 -2.55
N ASP A 49 7.77 -3.02 -2.15
CA ASP A 49 7.81 -4.20 -3.04
C ASP A 49 6.62 -4.27 -4.00
N LYS A 50 5.46 -3.81 -3.55
CA LYS A 50 4.24 -3.79 -4.36
C LYS A 50 4.36 -2.78 -5.50
N ILE A 51 4.93 -1.60 -5.26
CA ILE A 51 5.09 -0.58 -6.30
C ILE A 51 6.07 -1.09 -7.36
N PHE A 52 7.18 -1.68 -6.94
CA PHE A 52 8.17 -2.21 -7.87
C PHE A 52 7.60 -3.38 -8.70
N ASN A 53 6.93 -4.35 -8.07
CA ASN A 53 6.31 -5.47 -8.77
C ASN A 53 5.16 -5.04 -9.69
N ASP A 54 4.26 -4.15 -9.25
CA ASP A 54 3.17 -3.64 -10.08
C ASP A 54 3.69 -2.84 -11.28
N VAL A 55 4.82 -2.12 -11.13
CA VAL A 55 5.49 -1.41 -12.23
C VAL A 55 6.15 -2.39 -13.21
N ILE A 56 6.81 -3.45 -12.73
CA ILE A 56 7.40 -4.47 -13.60
C ILE A 56 6.33 -5.25 -14.35
N GLU A 57 5.26 -5.67 -13.68
CA GLU A 57 4.18 -6.45 -14.32
C GLU A 57 3.40 -5.60 -15.34
N ARG A 58 3.16 -4.30 -15.07
CA ARG A 58 2.58 -3.39 -16.08
C ARG A 58 3.51 -3.13 -17.25
N HIS A 59 4.82 -3.00 -17.04
CA HIS A 59 5.76 -2.84 -18.15
C HIS A 59 5.87 -4.11 -19.00
N LYS A 60 5.93 -5.30 -18.40
CA LYS A 60 5.93 -6.56 -19.16
C LYS A 60 4.68 -6.73 -20.02
N ALA A 61 3.50 -6.41 -19.49
CA ALA A 61 2.26 -6.45 -20.28
C ALA A 61 2.25 -5.45 -21.44
N PHE A 62 2.95 -4.32 -21.28
CA PHE A 62 3.14 -3.32 -22.33
C PHE A 62 4.09 -3.82 -23.43
N PHE A 63 5.23 -4.41 -23.07
CA PHE A 63 6.19 -4.98 -24.04
C PHE A 63 5.65 -6.23 -24.75
N ASN A 64 4.93 -7.11 -24.05
CA ASN A 64 4.24 -8.26 -24.67
C ASN A 64 3.20 -7.85 -25.73
N LYS A 65 2.57 -6.67 -25.61
CA LYS A 65 1.67 -6.14 -26.64
C LYS A 65 2.40 -5.52 -27.84
N LEU A 66 3.68 -5.17 -27.68
CA LEU A 66 4.53 -4.58 -28.72
C LEU A 66 5.41 -5.61 -29.44
N GLY A 67 5.42 -6.87 -29.00
CA GLY A 67 6.11 -7.96 -29.71
C GLY A 67 7.63 -7.93 -29.61
N ILE A 68 8.16 -7.32 -28.55
CA ILE A 68 9.57 -7.32 -28.14
C ILE A 68 9.69 -7.78 -26.70
#